data_AF-A0A128EGG4-F1
#
_entry.id   AF-A0A128EGG4-F1
#
_cell.length_a   1.000
_cell.length_b   1.000
_cell.length_c   1.000
_cell.angle_alpha   90.00
_cell.angle_beta   90.00
_cell.angle_gamma   90.00
#
_symmetry.space_group_name_H-M   'P 1'
#
loop_
_entity.id
_entity.type
_entity.pdbx_description
1 polymer ?
#
loop_
_entity_poly.entity_id
_entity_poly.type
_entity_poly.pdbx_seq_one_letter_code
_entity_poly.pdbx_strand_id
1 'polypeptide(L)'
;MSKSIIKNTLGSRTFTFAVPAAGAEALAFANAHLDGSYVVYEVVSKVGNETVANCNKVTLTLKNSTTGDKYTFSFYAKSTLGEDEIRAGLIGITVNGVKADEIYIIGMESVAIAGA
;
A
#
# COMPACT_ATOMS: atom_id res chain seq x y z
N MET A 1 -18.40 4.68 8.09
CA MET A 1 -17.49 4.78 9.26
C MET A 1 -16.09 5.03 8.76
N SER A 2 -15.55 6.22 9.03
CA SER A 2 -14.14 6.52 8.79
C SER A 2 -13.29 5.56 9.61
N LYS A 3 -12.26 4.99 8.99
CA LYS A 3 -11.30 4.11 9.67
C LYS A 3 -9.94 4.77 9.53
N SER A 4 -9.25 4.94 10.65
CA SER A 4 -7.88 5.41 10.68
C SER A 4 -6.98 4.28 11.17
N ILE A 5 -5.76 4.19 10.65
CA ILE A 5 -4.74 3.26 11.13
C ILE A 5 -3.73 4.08 11.92
N ILE A 6 -3.46 3.66 13.15
CA ILE A 6 -2.42 4.26 13.98
C ILE A 6 -1.24 3.30 14.00
N LYS A 7 -0.06 3.80 13.63
CA LYS A 7 1.22 3.13 13.90
C LYS A 7 1.84 3.80 15.12
N ASN A 8 1.91 3.09 16.24
CA ASN A 8 2.55 3.56 17.47
C ASN A 8 3.90 2.86 17.67
N THR A 9 4.98 3.62 17.86
CA THR A 9 6.34 3.12 18.06
C THR A 9 6.80 3.40 19.49
N LEU A 10 7.05 2.31 20.22
CA LEU A 10 7.58 2.30 21.58
C LEU A 10 8.99 1.70 21.55
N GLY A 11 10.02 2.56 21.61
CA GLY A 11 11.40 2.14 21.46
C GLY A 11 11.66 1.48 20.10
N SER A 12 12.01 0.20 20.09
CA SER A 12 12.26 -0.58 18.87
C SER A 12 11.04 -1.34 18.35
N ARG A 13 9.87 -1.22 18.99
CA ARG A 13 8.66 -1.98 18.64
C ARG A 13 7.60 -1.06 18.06
N THR A 14 7.05 -1.43 16.90
CA THR A 14 5.92 -0.72 16.28
C THR A 14 4.64 -1.57 16.38
N PHE A 15 3.61 -1.00 16.98
CA PHE A 15 2.26 -1.55 17.09
C PHE A 15 1.36 -0.86 16.08
N THR A 16 0.61 -1.64 15.30
CA THR A 16 -0.34 -1.10 14.31
C THR A 16 -1.73 -1.56 14.64
N PHE A 17 -2.67 -0.63 14.77
CA PHE A 17 -4.08 -0.94 15.02
C PHE A 17 -5.01 0.04 14.30
N ALA A 18 -6.20 -0.44 13.93
CA ALA A 18 -7.22 0.36 13.28
C ALA A 18 -8.23 0.88 14.29
N VAL A 19 -8.59 2.16 14.17
CA VAL A 19 -9.59 2.84 15.00
C VAL A 19 -10.74 3.30 14.11
N PRO A 20 -12.01 3.06 14.47
CA PRO A 20 -13.18 3.50 13.70
C PRO A 20 -13.46 5.01 13.92
N ALA A 21 -12.46 5.86 13.68
CA ALA A 21 -12.53 7.31 13.85
C ALA A 21 -11.90 8.03 12.64
N ALA A 22 -12.29 9.29 12.41
CA ALA A 22 -11.64 10.15 11.43
C ALA A 22 -10.26 10.61 11.93
N GLY A 23 -9.46 11.20 11.05
CA GLY A 23 -8.04 11.49 11.31
C GLY A 23 -7.83 12.38 12.53
N ALA A 24 -8.66 13.42 12.69
CA ALA A 24 -8.57 14.35 13.82
C ALA A 24 -8.89 13.67 15.17
N GLU A 25 -9.92 12.81 15.21
CA GLU A 25 -10.34 12.11 16.42
C GLU A 25 -9.36 11.00 16.79
N ALA A 26 -8.84 10.28 15.80
CA ALA A 26 -7.79 9.28 15.98
C ALA A 26 -6.49 9.91 16.49
N LEU A 27 -6.16 11.12 16.02
CA LEU A 27 -5.03 11.89 16.53
C LEU A 27 -5.26 12.36 17.97
N ALA A 28 -6.47 12.83 18.31
CA ALA A 28 -6.81 13.20 19.68
C ALA A 28 -6.71 12.00 20.63
N PHE A 29 -7.21 10.84 20.23
CA PHE A 29 -7.03 9.58 20.95
C PHE A 29 -5.54 9.24 21.14
N ALA A 30 -4.74 9.34 20.06
CA ALA A 30 -3.31 9.05 20.13
C ALA A 30 -2.59 9.96 21.12
N ASN A 31 -2.84 11.28 21.06
CA ASN A 31 -2.29 12.26 21.99
C ASN A 31 -2.66 11.99 23.45
N ALA A 32 -3.89 11.54 23.70
CA ALA A 32 -4.40 11.36 25.06
C ALA A 32 -3.97 10.02 25.71
N HIS A 33 -3.67 8.99 24.91
CA HIS A 33 -3.58 7.61 25.41
C HIS A 33 -2.33 6.85 24.99
N LEU A 34 -1.55 7.34 24.03
CA LEU A 34 -0.38 6.63 23.53
C LEU A 34 0.91 7.29 23.97
N ASP A 35 1.77 6.51 24.61
CA ASP A 35 3.18 6.85 24.74
C ASP A 35 3.94 6.56 23.45
N GLY A 36 5.09 7.23 23.29
CA GLY A 36 6.00 7.03 22.16
C GLY A 36 5.74 7.94 20.97
N SER A 37 6.17 7.49 19.79
CA SER A 37 5.98 8.22 18.53
C SER A 37 4.93 7.52 17.69
N TYR A 38 3.92 8.25 17.24
CA TYR A 38 2.84 7.68 16.45
C TYR A 38 2.56 8.47 15.16
N VAL A 39 2.03 7.75 14.18
CA VAL A 39 1.55 8.31 12.92
C VAL A 39 0.14 7.81 12.68
N VAL A 40 -0.76 8.73 12.33
CA VAL A 40 -2.16 8.44 11.99
C VAL A 40 -2.31 8.48 10.47
N TYR A 41 -2.85 7.40 9.90
CA TYR A 41 -3.21 7.30 8.50
C TYR A 41 -4.73 7.26 8.39
N GLU A 42 -5.31 8.30 7.81
CA GLU A 42 -6.74 8.39 7.58
C GLU A 42 -7.11 7.83 6.20
N VAL A 43 -8.20 7.08 6.13
CA VAL A 43 -8.81 6.71 4.84
C VAL A 43 -9.50 7.94 4.25
N VAL A 44 -8.84 8.58 3.29
CA VAL A 44 -9.36 9.78 2.60
C VAL A 44 -10.44 9.48 1.56
N SER A 45 -10.42 8.28 0.98
CA SER A 45 -11.43 7.84 0.01
C SER A 45 -11.48 6.32 -0.09
N LYS A 46 -12.62 5.79 -0.50
CA LYS A 46 -12.77 4.42 -0.99
C LYS A 46 -13.26 4.50 -2.43
N VAL A 47 -12.54 3.86 -3.34
CA VAL A 47 -12.88 3.78 -4.77
C VAL A 47 -12.67 2.35 -5.22
N GLY A 48 -13.57 1.85 -6.07
CA GLY A 48 -13.51 0.50 -6.63
C GLY A 48 -14.76 -0.32 -6.34
N ASN A 49 -14.75 -1.57 -6.81
CA ASN A 49 -15.83 -2.53 -6.62
C ASN A 49 -15.35 -3.64 -5.69
N GLU A 50 -16.14 -3.94 -4.65
CA GLU A 50 -15.84 -5.04 -3.71
C GLU A 50 -15.96 -6.42 -4.39
N THR A 51 -16.64 -6.49 -5.53
CA THR A 51 -16.83 -7.71 -6.32
C THR A 51 -16.14 -7.56 -7.66
N VAL A 52 -15.11 -8.37 -7.91
CA VAL A 52 -14.43 -8.52 -9.21
C VAL A 52 -14.32 -10.01 -9.51
N ALA A 53 -14.60 -10.41 -10.75
CA ALA A 53 -14.52 -11.82 -11.15
C ALA A 53 -13.07 -12.31 -11.26
N ASN A 54 -12.19 -11.45 -11.80
CA ASN A 54 -10.78 -11.76 -12.03
C ASN A 54 -9.91 -10.56 -11.66
N CYS A 55 -8.68 -10.82 -11.21
CA CYS A 55 -7.62 -9.82 -11.05
C CYS A 55 -6.27 -10.40 -11.49
N ASN A 56 -5.29 -9.54 -11.76
CA ASN A 56 -3.94 -9.99 -12.08
C ASN A 56 -3.07 -9.82 -10.83
N LYS A 57 -2.56 -10.92 -10.26
CA LYS A 57 -1.55 -10.83 -9.20
C LYS A 57 -0.19 -10.61 -9.85
N VAL A 58 0.42 -9.48 -9.54
CA VAL A 58 1.67 -9.02 -10.13
C VAL A 58 2.72 -8.99 -9.05
N THR A 59 3.88 -9.59 -9.34
CA THR A 59 5.09 -9.47 -8.54
C THR A 59 6.13 -8.73 -9.35
N LEU A 60 6.64 -7.65 -8.78
CA LEU A 60 7.61 -6.80 -9.47
C LEU A 60 8.72 -6.33 -8.55
N THR A 61 9.82 -5.91 -9.16
CA THR A 61 10.95 -5.26 -8.51
C THR A 61 11.12 -3.87 -9.08
N LEU A 62 11.08 -2.88 -8.19
CA LEU A 62 11.48 -1.51 -8.49
C LEU A 62 12.97 -1.37 -8.24
N LYS A 63 13.63 -0.55 -9.06
CA LYS A 63 15.03 -0.17 -8.87
C LYS A 63 15.18 1.34 -9.05
N ASN A 64 15.90 1.96 -8.14
CA ASN A 64 16.37 3.34 -8.28
C ASN A 64 17.64 3.33 -9.13
N SER A 65 17.63 4.00 -10.28
CA SER A 65 18.78 3.99 -11.19
C SER A 65 19.95 4.81 -10.65
N THR A 66 19.69 5.74 -9.72
CA THR A 66 20.70 6.60 -9.11
C THR A 66 21.39 5.93 -7.94
N THR A 67 20.63 5.35 -7.00
CA THR A 67 21.19 4.74 -5.78
C THR A 67 21.43 3.24 -5.92
N GLY A 68 20.81 2.59 -6.91
CA GLY A 68 20.88 1.14 -7.10
C GLY A 68 19.96 0.34 -6.17
N ASP A 69 19.24 1.00 -5.26
CA ASP A 69 18.33 0.36 -4.31
C ASP A 69 17.20 -0.37 -5.02
N LYS A 70 16.80 -1.51 -4.46
CA LYS A 70 15.75 -2.36 -5.02
C LYS A 70 14.68 -2.66 -3.99
N TYR A 71 13.44 -2.74 -4.45
CA TYR A 71 12.32 -3.18 -3.63
C TYR A 71 11.38 -4.07 -4.42
N THR A 72 11.15 -5.29 -3.92
CA THR A 72 10.27 -6.28 -4.53
C THR A 72 9.00 -6.40 -3.71
N PHE A 73 7.85 -6.33 -4.38
CA PHE A 73 6.56 -6.55 -3.74
C PHE A 73 5.55 -7.12 -4.74
N SER A 74 4.46 -7.65 -4.19
CA SER A 74 3.34 -8.17 -4.98
C SER A 74 2.05 -7.42 -4.66
N PHE A 75 1.19 -7.27 -5.65
CA PHE A 75 -0.13 -6.64 -5.51
C PHE A 75 -1.12 -7.20 -6.53
N TYR A 76 -2.39 -6.87 -6.37
CA TYR A 76 -3.47 -7.28 -7.27
C TYR A 76 -3.88 -6.10 -8.16
N ALA A 77 -3.57 -6.21 -9.44
CA ALA A 77 -3.93 -5.26 -10.48
C ALA A 77 -5.31 -5.60 -11.10
N LYS A 78 -5.92 -4.61 -11.76
CA LYS A 78 -7.11 -4.84 -12.59
C LYS A 78 -6.77 -5.88 -13.67
N SER A 79 -7.70 -6.81 -13.92
CA SER A 79 -7.53 -7.86 -14.93
C SER A 79 -7.32 -7.32 -16.35
N THR A 80 -7.78 -6.10 -16.61
CA THR A 80 -7.65 -5.42 -17.91
C THR A 80 -6.27 -4.82 -18.17
N LEU A 81 -5.42 -4.68 -17.13
CA LEU A 81 -4.10 -4.08 -17.29
C LEU A 81 -3.07 -5.14 -17.63
N GLY A 82 -2.33 -4.91 -18.71
CA GLY A 82 -1.15 -5.66 -19.10
C GLY A 82 0.14 -5.14 -18.45
N GLU A 83 1.24 -5.86 -18.67
CA GLU A 83 2.54 -5.53 -18.08
C GLU A 83 3.03 -4.11 -18.41
N ASP A 84 2.89 -3.68 -19.66
CA ASP A 84 3.41 -2.38 -20.10
C ASP A 84 2.65 -1.21 -19.46
N GLU A 85 1.33 -1.34 -19.32
CA GLU A 85 0.49 -0.34 -18.65
C GLU A 85 0.84 -0.25 -17.16
N ILE A 86 1.13 -1.39 -16.52
CA ILE A 86 1.56 -1.45 -15.12
C ILE A 86 2.93 -0.80 -14.94
N ARG A 87 3.89 -1.08 -15.83
CA ARG A 87 5.21 -0.42 -15.79
C ARG A 87 5.08 1.10 -15.98
N ALA A 88 4.32 1.52 -16.99
CA ALA A 88 4.11 2.95 -17.27
C ALA A 88 3.43 3.68 -16.10
N GLY A 89 2.48 3.04 -15.41
CA GLY A 89 1.80 3.62 -14.26
C GLY A 89 2.64 3.70 -12.98
N LEU A 90 3.69 2.90 -12.87
CA LEU A 90 4.53 2.83 -11.67
C LEU A 90 5.84 3.63 -11.79
N ILE A 91 6.23 4.02 -13.00
CA ILE A 91 7.46 4.78 -13.23
C ILE A 91 7.42 6.12 -12.47
N GLY A 92 8.51 6.46 -11.80
CA GLY A 92 8.65 7.67 -11.00
C GLY A 92 7.99 7.64 -9.63
N ILE A 93 7.20 6.62 -9.30
CA ILE A 93 6.60 6.47 -7.95
C ILE A 93 7.68 6.02 -6.96
N THR A 94 7.63 6.56 -5.74
CA THR A 94 8.47 6.10 -4.63
C THR A 94 7.68 5.13 -3.74
N VAL A 95 8.17 3.90 -3.62
CA VAL A 95 7.59 2.88 -2.72
C VAL A 95 8.68 2.41 -1.76
N ASN A 96 8.37 2.44 -0.46
CA ASN A 96 9.32 2.07 0.60
C ASN A 96 10.68 2.81 0.49
N GLY A 97 10.65 4.09 0.11
CA GLY A 97 11.86 4.92 -0.08
C GLY A 97 12.62 4.66 -1.39
N VAL A 98 12.23 3.67 -2.20
CA VAL A 98 12.85 3.38 -3.50
C VAL A 98 12.03 4.05 -4.61
N LYS A 99 12.67 4.96 -5.34
CA LYS A 99 12.09 5.55 -6.55
C LYS A 99 12.14 4.53 -7.68
N ALA A 100 11.00 4.30 -8.33
CA ALA A 100 10.86 3.41 -9.47
C ALA A 100 11.39 4.07 -10.74
N ASP A 101 12.71 4.04 -10.97
CA ASP A 101 13.30 4.48 -12.24
C ASP A 101 13.38 3.33 -13.25
N GLU A 102 13.56 2.10 -12.76
CA GLU A 102 13.52 0.86 -13.53
C GLU A 102 12.54 -0.12 -12.87
N ILE A 103 11.71 -0.79 -13.67
CA ILE A 103 10.68 -1.71 -13.19
C ILE A 103 10.81 -3.05 -13.90
N TYR A 104 10.89 -4.11 -13.11
CA TYR A 104 10.96 -5.49 -13.58
C TYR A 104 9.75 -6.25 -13.08
N ILE A 105 8.85 -6.64 -13.99
CA ILE A 105 7.78 -7.57 -13.66
C ILE A 105 8.38 -8.98 -13.74
N ILE A 106 8.36 -9.69 -12.62
CA ILE A 106 8.98 -11.02 -12.47
C ILE A 106 7.94 -12.13 -12.36
N GLY A 107 6.67 -11.77 -12.23
CA GLY A 107 5.55 -12.70 -12.32
C GLY A 107 4.23 -11.97 -12.46
N MET A 108 3.38 -12.47 -13.35
CA MET A 108 2.02 -11.99 -13.53
C MET A 108 1.11 -13.18 -13.78
N GLU A 109 0.14 -13.39 -12.89
CA GLU A 109 -0.84 -14.48 -12.97
C GLU A 109 -2.26 -13.92 -12.88
N SER A 110 -3.14 -14.40 -13.76
CA SER A 110 -4.57 -14.10 -13.65
C SER A 110 -5.17 -14.99 -12.57
N VAL A 111 -5.83 -14.37 -11.60
CA VAL A 111 -6.47 -15.02 -10.46
C VAL A 111 -7.97 -14.84 -10.58
N ALA A 112 -8.68 -15.96 -10.71
CA ALA A 112 -10.13 -15.98 -10.57
C ALA A 112 -10.48 -15.78 -9.09
N ILE A 113 -11.25 -14.73 -8.80
CA ILE A 113 -11.81 -14.49 -7.48
C ILE A 113 -13.17 -15.15 -7.49
N ALA A 114 -13.26 -16.36 -6.93
CA ALA A 114 -14.54 -17.02 -6.75
C ALA A 114 -15.44 -16.10 -5.91
N GLY A 115 -16.51 -15.60 -6.52
CA GLY A 115 -17.52 -14.83 -5.81
C GLY A 115 -18.13 -15.70 -4.71
N ALA A 116 -18.15 -15.18 -3.48
CA ALA A 116 -18.93 -15.73 -2.39
C ALA A 116 -20.43 -15.59 -2.68
#